data_AF-A0A243RT90-F1
#
_entry.id   AF-A0A243RT90-F1
#
_cell.length_a   1.000
_cell.length_b   1.000
_cell.length_c   1.000
_cell.angle_alpha   90.00
_cell.angle_beta   90.00
_cell.angle_gamma   90.00
#
_symmetry.space_group_name_H-M   'P 1'
#
loop_
_entity.id
_entity.type
_entity.pdbx_description
1 polymer ?
#
loop_
_entity_poly.entity_id
_entity_poly.type
_entity_poly.pdbx_seq_one_letter_code
_entity_poly.pdbx_strand_id
1 'polypeptide(L)'
;MVAKALTTRPADALWEQGRHYLAGTGRAAAAARARELAGSSMACNIGWLTGVAADASTAATNTAGYARLAALLGDLPATTWLEADAPHLGVDVSPELCLRNLRIVAESLPSGRFIQIGAEDASRTDAVLGTVLAAHRQGLPVRATVQANLHRSEEDVERLIHAGIPVRLVKGGFRETAATALQDPAHIDTAYLRYARRIAAAGVPLTLATHDARMWRQSLPALSGTPVEMLLGVLPGEARRLRAAGVPVRLYVPFGTDWQGYVAKRVSDAEAAGVCGHAATYEERGE
;
A
#
# COMPACT_ATOMS: atom_id res chain seq x y z
N MET A 1 -0.65 19.32 -10.45
CA MET A 1 -1.52 20.51 -10.43
C MET A 1 -2.88 20.21 -9.80
N VAL A 2 -3.55 19.10 -10.14
CA VAL A 2 -4.90 18.78 -9.61
C VAL A 2 -4.93 18.48 -8.10
N ALA A 3 -4.05 17.61 -7.57
CA ALA A 3 -3.99 17.34 -6.12
C ALA A 3 -3.70 18.60 -5.26
N LYS A 4 -2.86 19.51 -5.77
CA LYS A 4 -2.54 20.80 -5.10
C LYS A 4 -3.71 21.80 -5.17
N ALA A 5 -4.62 21.64 -6.14
CA ALA A 5 -5.84 22.43 -6.28
C ALA A 5 -7.03 21.86 -5.48
N LEU A 6 -6.95 20.61 -5.02
CA LEU A 6 -7.99 20.00 -4.18
C LEU A 6 -7.68 20.16 -2.68
N THR A 7 -6.41 20.36 -2.31
CA THR A 7 -6.02 20.79 -0.96
C THR A 7 -6.47 22.22 -0.62
N THR A 8 -7.03 22.96 -1.58
CA THR A 8 -7.65 24.29 -1.33
C THR A 8 -9.15 24.21 -1.06
N ARG A 9 -9.79 23.03 -1.16
CA ARG A 9 -11.18 22.85 -0.71
C ARG A 9 -11.23 22.97 0.82
N PRO A 10 -12.30 23.55 1.40
CA PRO A 10 -12.49 23.54 2.85
C PRO A 10 -12.43 22.11 3.39
N ALA A 11 -11.77 21.91 4.53
CA ALA A 11 -11.53 20.59 5.10
C ALA A 11 -12.82 19.77 5.27
N ASP A 12 -13.89 20.40 5.78
CA ASP A 12 -15.17 19.72 6.02
C ASP A 12 -15.81 19.20 4.73
N ALA A 13 -15.75 19.98 3.64
CA ALA A 13 -16.27 19.56 2.35
C ALA A 13 -15.47 18.39 1.76
N LEU A 14 -14.15 18.43 1.88
CA LEU A 14 -13.28 17.33 1.43
C LEU A 14 -13.49 16.06 2.27
N TRP A 15 -13.72 16.23 3.58
CA TRP A 15 -14.04 15.13 4.48
C TRP A 15 -15.33 14.43 4.08
N GLU A 16 -16.42 15.15 3.88
CA GLU A 16 -17.70 14.53 3.48
C GLU A 16 -17.62 13.82 2.13
N GLN A 17 -16.83 14.35 1.19
CA GLN A 17 -16.64 13.73 -0.12
C GLN A 17 -15.80 12.46 -0.11
N GLY A 18 -14.95 12.27 0.90
CA GLY A 18 -13.88 11.26 0.82
C GLY A 18 -13.59 10.46 2.09
N ARG A 19 -14.34 10.67 3.18
CA ARG A 19 -14.16 9.90 4.43
C ARG A 19 -14.34 8.40 4.26
N HIS A 20 -15.04 7.93 3.22
CA HIS A 20 -15.18 6.49 2.91
C HIS A 20 -13.88 5.85 2.39
N TYR A 21 -12.87 6.64 2.00
CA TYR A 21 -11.53 6.15 1.69
C TYR A 21 -10.67 5.90 2.93
N LEU A 22 -11.16 6.25 4.12
CA LEU A 22 -10.44 6.18 5.39
C LEU A 22 -11.16 5.22 6.37
N ALA A 23 -10.41 4.67 7.32
CA ALA A 23 -11.02 4.09 8.51
C ALA A 23 -11.48 5.16 9.50
N GLY A 24 -10.83 6.33 9.50
CA GLY A 24 -11.05 7.43 10.45
C GLY A 24 -9.72 8.11 10.79
N THR A 25 -9.70 8.94 11.83
CA THR A 25 -8.50 9.70 12.23
C THR A 25 -7.71 9.06 13.38
N GLY A 26 -8.24 8.02 14.02
CA GLY A 26 -7.65 7.38 15.20
C GLY A 26 -7.48 5.86 15.06
N ARG A 27 -6.59 5.29 15.88
CA ARG A 27 -6.29 3.84 15.90
C ARG A 27 -7.52 2.98 16.21
N ALA A 28 -8.42 3.47 17.07
CA ALA A 28 -9.67 2.77 17.39
C ALA A 28 -10.56 2.58 16.16
N ALA A 29 -10.62 3.58 15.27
CA ALA A 29 -11.37 3.50 14.02
C ALA A 29 -10.72 2.51 13.04
N ALA A 30 -9.39 2.51 12.93
CA ALA A 30 -8.65 1.52 12.15
C ALA A 30 -8.88 0.09 12.67
N ALA A 31 -8.86 -0.11 13.99
CA ALA A 31 -9.15 -1.39 14.63
C ALA A 31 -10.58 -1.87 14.37
N ALA A 32 -11.58 -0.98 14.48
CA ALA A 32 -12.96 -1.29 14.17
C ALA A 32 -13.12 -1.73 12.70
N ARG A 33 -12.50 -0.98 11.77
CA ARG A 33 -12.51 -1.32 10.34
C ARG A 33 -11.85 -2.67 10.05
N ALA A 34 -10.74 -2.98 10.72
CA ALA A 34 -10.07 -4.27 10.57
C ALA A 34 -10.99 -5.45 10.97
N ARG A 35 -11.75 -5.30 12.06
CA ARG A 35 -12.73 -6.32 12.51
C ARG A 35 -13.92 -6.45 11.56
N GLU A 36 -14.44 -5.33 11.05
CA GLU A 36 -15.50 -5.31 10.04
C GLU A 36 -15.09 -6.09 8.78
N LEU A 37 -13.89 -5.80 8.25
CA LEU A 37 -13.37 -6.46 7.05
C LEU A 37 -13.14 -7.95 7.26
N ALA A 38 -12.63 -8.35 8.43
CA ALA A 38 -12.46 -9.75 8.76
C ALA A 38 -13.81 -10.49 8.84
N GLY A 39 -14.87 -9.85 9.33
CA GLY A 39 -16.24 -10.40 9.29
C GLY A 39 -16.74 -10.66 7.86
N SER A 40 -16.20 -9.94 6.87
CA SER A 40 -16.46 -10.16 5.44
C SER A 40 -15.39 -11.04 4.76
N SER A 41 -14.57 -11.76 5.55
CA SER A 41 -13.45 -12.57 5.07
C SER A 41 -12.42 -11.82 4.21
N MET A 42 -12.27 -10.52 4.41
CA MET A 42 -11.24 -9.70 3.75
C MET A 42 -10.12 -9.38 4.75
N ALA A 43 -8.88 -9.50 4.29
CA ALA A 43 -7.71 -9.07 5.05
C ALA A 43 -7.57 -7.54 4.98
N CYS A 44 -6.76 -6.96 5.87
CA CYS A 44 -6.45 -5.53 5.78
C CYS A 44 -4.98 -5.23 6.05
N ASN A 45 -4.51 -4.12 5.50
CA ASN A 45 -3.18 -3.56 5.70
C ASN A 45 -3.36 -2.12 6.20
N ILE A 46 -3.10 -1.88 7.47
CA ILE A 46 -3.40 -0.60 8.11
C ILE A 46 -2.25 0.38 7.88
N GLY A 47 -2.55 1.50 7.23
CA GLY A 47 -1.60 2.59 7.00
C GLY A 47 -1.89 3.80 7.87
N TRP A 48 -0.87 4.29 8.56
CA TRP A 48 -0.96 5.50 9.36
C TRP A 48 -0.55 6.73 8.54
N LEU A 49 -1.51 7.61 8.28
CA LEU A 49 -1.31 8.90 7.65
C LEU A 49 -0.76 9.89 8.69
N THR A 50 0.55 10.11 8.61
CA THR A 50 1.31 11.04 9.44
C THR A 50 2.33 11.77 8.57
N GLY A 51 2.94 12.83 9.10
CA GLY A 51 3.96 13.58 8.39
C GLY A 51 5.28 12.81 8.25
N VAL A 52 6.00 13.08 7.16
CA VAL A 52 7.39 12.66 6.95
C VAL A 52 8.27 13.17 8.10
N ALA A 53 9.23 12.35 8.54
CA ALA A 53 10.18 12.76 9.55
C ALA A 53 11.21 13.74 8.97
N ALA A 54 11.26 14.95 9.51
CA ALA A 54 12.23 15.96 9.10
C ALA A 54 13.58 15.80 9.81
N ASP A 55 13.59 15.18 10.98
CA ASP A 55 14.78 14.96 11.80
C ASP A 55 14.65 13.69 12.65
N ALA A 56 15.71 13.37 13.40
CA ALA A 56 15.73 12.20 14.27
C ALA A 56 14.67 12.22 15.39
N SER A 57 14.26 13.41 15.86
CA SER A 57 13.25 13.58 16.91
C SER A 57 11.84 13.27 16.40
N THR A 58 11.48 13.82 15.24
CA THR A 58 10.21 13.48 14.57
C THR A 58 10.18 12.02 14.14
N ALA A 59 11.29 11.47 13.63
CA ALA A 59 11.40 10.04 13.34
C ALA A 59 11.16 9.18 14.58
N ALA A 60 11.71 9.55 15.74
CA ALA A 60 11.50 8.81 17.00
C ALA A 60 10.03 8.88 17.46
N THR A 61 9.37 10.03 17.31
CA THR A 61 7.95 10.21 17.65
C THR A 61 7.05 9.35 16.74
N ASN A 62 7.30 9.38 15.43
CA ASN A 62 6.62 8.52 14.46
C ASN A 62 6.87 7.04 14.79
N THR A 63 8.11 6.66 15.09
CA THR A 63 8.48 5.28 15.46
C THR A 63 7.70 4.80 16.68
N ALA A 64 7.59 5.61 17.73
CA ALA A 64 6.78 5.28 18.90
C ALA A 64 5.29 5.13 18.54
N GLY A 65 4.80 5.94 17.59
CA GLY A 65 3.45 5.80 17.03
C GLY A 65 3.24 4.49 16.27
N TYR A 66 4.21 4.09 15.45
CA TYR A 66 4.20 2.83 14.73
C TYR A 66 4.33 1.62 15.67
N ALA A 67 5.18 1.68 16.69
CA ALA A 67 5.32 0.62 17.69
C ALA A 67 3.99 0.39 18.45
N ARG A 68 3.29 1.47 18.85
CA ARG A 68 1.95 1.35 19.44
C ARG A 68 0.93 0.73 18.49
N LEU A 69 1.00 1.05 17.19
CA LEU A 69 0.13 0.44 16.19
C LEU A 69 0.48 -1.04 15.97
N ALA A 70 1.77 -1.39 15.91
CA ALA A 70 2.25 -2.76 15.80
C ALA A 70 1.76 -3.60 16.99
N ALA A 71 1.88 -3.11 18.22
CA ALA A 71 1.38 -3.80 19.41
C ALA A 71 -0.13 -4.06 19.34
N LEU A 72 -0.90 -3.06 18.87
CA LEU A 72 -2.35 -3.18 18.70
C LEU A 72 -2.76 -4.31 17.75
N LEU A 73 -1.92 -4.70 16.78
CA LEU A 73 -2.23 -5.83 15.89
C LEU A 73 -2.44 -7.15 16.65
N GLY A 74 -1.94 -7.27 17.88
CA GLY A 74 -2.15 -8.44 18.74
C GLY A 74 -3.63 -8.69 19.04
N ASP A 75 -4.42 -7.62 19.12
CA ASP A 75 -5.86 -7.65 19.43
C ASP A 75 -6.75 -7.60 18.16
N LEU A 76 -6.13 -7.68 16.97
CA LEU A 76 -6.80 -7.61 15.68
C LEU A 76 -6.77 -8.96 14.95
N PRO A 77 -7.70 -9.21 14.02
CA PRO A 77 -7.72 -10.44 13.22
C PRO A 77 -6.35 -10.76 12.62
N ALA A 78 -5.94 -12.04 12.64
CA ALA A 78 -4.63 -12.54 12.18
C ALA A 78 -4.20 -12.05 10.79
N THR A 79 -5.20 -11.75 9.95
CA THR A 79 -5.04 -11.25 8.58
C THR A 79 -4.67 -9.77 8.47
N THR A 80 -4.59 -9.04 9.59
CA THR A 80 -4.25 -7.62 9.64
C THR A 80 -2.74 -7.40 9.59
N TRP A 81 -2.26 -6.59 8.65
CA TRP A 81 -0.86 -6.19 8.52
C TRP A 81 -0.68 -4.70 8.82
N LEU A 82 0.58 -4.31 9.01
CA LEU A 82 1.00 -2.93 9.21
C LEU A 82 1.66 -2.40 7.93
N GLU A 83 1.16 -1.30 7.39
CA GLU A 83 1.87 -0.52 6.39
C GLU A 83 2.76 0.51 7.11
N ALA A 84 4.03 0.59 6.73
CA ALA A 84 4.91 1.68 7.12
C ALA A 84 5.58 2.33 5.91
N ASP A 85 5.61 3.66 5.91
CA ASP A 85 6.34 4.43 4.91
C ASP A 85 7.70 4.82 5.49
N ALA A 86 8.76 4.48 4.75
CA ALA A 86 10.14 4.70 5.21
C ALA A 86 10.46 6.18 5.53
N PRO A 87 9.90 7.19 4.81
CA PRO A 87 10.05 8.60 5.19
C PRO A 87 9.50 8.93 6.58
N HIS A 88 8.45 8.26 7.07
CA HIS A 88 7.98 8.47 8.44
C HIS A 88 9.00 7.99 9.49
N LEU A 89 9.80 7.00 9.13
CA LEU A 89 10.82 6.39 9.98
C LEU A 89 12.21 7.02 9.80
N GLY A 90 12.32 8.06 8.97
CA GLY A 90 13.53 8.87 8.83
C GLY A 90 14.51 8.38 7.75
N VAL A 91 14.03 7.72 6.68
CA VAL A 91 14.91 7.31 5.57
C VAL A 91 15.61 8.50 4.88
N ASP A 92 14.94 9.65 4.83
CA ASP A 92 15.48 10.89 4.27
C ASP A 92 16.52 11.55 5.19
N VAL A 93 16.51 11.22 6.49
CA VAL A 93 17.52 11.68 7.45
C VAL A 93 18.74 10.76 7.37
N SER A 94 18.54 9.45 7.52
CA SER A 94 19.50 8.44 7.06
C SER A 94 18.87 7.04 6.96
N PRO A 95 19.29 6.19 6.00
CA PRO A 95 18.85 4.80 5.92
C PRO A 95 19.11 3.99 7.20
N GLU A 96 20.18 4.30 7.95
CA GLU A 96 20.54 3.65 9.21
C GLU A 96 19.58 4.02 10.35
N LEU A 97 19.12 5.27 10.39
CA LEU A 97 18.06 5.71 11.32
C LEU A 97 16.76 4.96 11.01
N CYS A 98 16.35 4.91 9.73
CA CYS A 98 15.16 4.19 9.31
C CYS A 98 15.23 2.70 9.68
N LEU A 99 16.38 2.05 9.45
CA LEU A 99 16.59 0.65 9.82
C LEU A 99 16.51 0.43 11.33
N ARG A 100 17.11 1.31 12.14
CA ARG A 100 16.99 1.24 13.61
C ARG A 100 15.54 1.40 14.07
N ASN A 101 14.81 2.34 13.49
CA ASN A 101 13.41 2.58 13.82
C ASN A 101 12.52 1.40 13.40
N LEU A 102 12.78 0.77 12.26
CA LEU A 102 12.10 -0.46 11.85
C LEU A 102 12.28 -1.60 12.85
N ARG A 103 13.46 -1.75 13.48
CA ARG A 103 13.68 -2.75 14.54
C ARG A 103 12.74 -2.52 15.72
N ILE A 104 12.63 -1.27 16.19
CA ILE A 104 11.75 -0.90 17.32
C ILE A 104 10.29 -1.22 16.99
N VAL A 105 9.85 -0.92 15.76
CA VAL A 105 8.48 -1.27 15.32
C VAL A 105 8.29 -2.79 15.26
N ALA A 106 9.27 -3.52 14.73
CA ALA A 106 9.23 -4.98 14.64
C ALA A 106 9.24 -5.67 16.01
N GLU A 107 9.94 -5.14 17.01
CA GLU A 107 9.93 -5.64 18.39
C GLU A 107 8.52 -5.58 19.03
N SER A 108 7.70 -4.62 18.60
CA SER A 108 6.31 -4.49 19.05
C SER A 108 5.33 -5.29 18.19
N LEU A 109 5.79 -5.94 17.12
CA LEU A 109 4.94 -6.62 16.16
C LEU A 109 4.66 -8.08 16.62
N PRO A 110 3.39 -8.51 16.70
CA PRO A 110 3.07 -9.89 17.04
C PRO A 110 3.65 -10.88 16.03
N SER A 111 4.02 -12.07 16.51
CA SER A 111 4.52 -13.17 15.67
C SER A 111 3.59 -13.50 14.50
N GLY A 112 4.16 -13.78 13.33
CA GLY A 112 3.41 -14.10 12.12
C GLY A 112 2.79 -12.90 11.39
N ARG A 113 3.00 -11.67 11.88
CA ARG A 113 2.63 -10.44 11.17
C ARG A 113 3.81 -9.91 10.36
N PHE A 114 3.50 -9.04 9.41
CA PHE A 114 4.48 -8.36 8.57
C PHE A 114 4.34 -6.85 8.63
N ILE A 115 5.46 -6.16 8.42
CA ILE A 115 5.52 -4.74 8.09
C ILE A 115 5.65 -4.63 6.57
N GLN A 116 4.58 -4.17 5.91
CA GLN A 116 4.62 -3.85 4.49
C GLN A 116 5.24 -2.47 4.32
N ILE A 117 6.39 -2.39 3.64
CA ILE A 117 7.06 -1.12 3.38
C ILE A 117 6.54 -0.54 2.08
N GLY A 118 6.01 0.68 2.15
CA GLY A 118 5.53 1.46 1.01
C GLY A 118 6.64 1.71 -0.01
N ALA A 119 6.27 1.77 -1.29
CA ALA A 119 7.15 2.33 -2.31
C ALA A 119 6.98 3.85 -2.30
N GLU A 120 8.07 4.57 -2.55
CA GLU A 120 8.10 6.03 -2.64
C GLU A 120 8.40 6.49 -4.07
N ASP A 121 8.49 7.79 -4.31
CA ASP A 121 8.96 8.30 -5.59
C ASP A 121 10.40 7.82 -5.89
N ALA A 122 10.77 7.90 -7.17
CA ALA A 122 12.01 7.32 -7.67
C ALA A 122 13.28 7.86 -7.01
N SER A 123 13.26 9.07 -6.44
CA SER A 123 14.43 9.64 -5.74
C SER A 123 14.74 8.90 -4.43
N ARG A 124 13.75 8.20 -3.85
CA ARG A 124 13.88 7.45 -2.60
C ARG A 124 14.03 5.95 -2.81
N THR A 125 13.80 5.43 -4.02
CA THR A 125 13.75 3.98 -4.27
C THR A 125 14.99 3.24 -3.77
N ASP A 126 16.20 3.77 -4.00
CA ASP A 126 17.44 3.14 -3.53
C ASP A 126 17.52 3.07 -2.01
N ALA A 127 17.22 4.18 -1.33
CA ALA A 127 17.27 4.25 0.12
C ALA A 127 16.23 3.30 0.75
N VAL A 128 15.00 3.30 0.23
CA VAL A 128 13.91 2.44 0.72
C VAL A 128 14.22 0.96 0.50
N LEU A 129 14.56 0.55 -0.73
CA LEU A 129 14.85 -0.86 -1.02
C LEU A 129 16.13 -1.33 -0.31
N GLY A 130 17.14 -0.47 -0.20
CA GLY A 130 18.34 -0.73 0.58
C GLY A 130 18.02 -1.02 2.05
N THR A 131 17.18 -0.19 2.67
CA THR A 131 16.70 -0.41 4.05
C THR A 131 15.88 -1.69 4.18
N VAL A 132 14.98 -2.00 3.24
CA VAL A 132 14.19 -3.25 3.24
C VAL A 132 15.09 -4.48 3.18
N LEU A 133 16.06 -4.48 2.26
CA LEU A 133 17.03 -5.58 2.13
C LEU A 133 17.87 -5.74 3.41
N ALA A 134 18.30 -4.63 4.02
CA ALA A 134 19.05 -4.67 5.28
C ALA A 134 18.22 -5.15 6.47
N ALA A 135 16.95 -4.73 6.55
CA ALA A 135 15.99 -5.20 7.56
C ALA A 135 15.75 -6.70 7.44
N HIS A 136 15.53 -7.19 6.20
CA HIS A 136 15.31 -8.61 5.96
C HIS A 136 16.55 -9.46 6.33
N ARG A 137 17.76 -9.01 5.99
CA ARG A 137 19.01 -9.70 6.40
C ARG A 137 19.18 -9.82 7.92
N GLN A 138 18.49 -8.98 8.69
CA GLN A 138 18.50 -9.02 10.16
C GLN A 138 17.32 -9.82 10.74
N GLY A 139 16.56 -10.52 9.89
CA GLY A 139 15.42 -11.32 10.29
C GLY A 139 14.17 -10.52 10.62
N LEU A 140 14.11 -9.23 10.27
CA LEU A 140 12.89 -8.44 10.48
C LEU A 140 11.77 -8.92 9.53
N PRO A 141 10.51 -8.97 9.98
CA PRO A 141 9.38 -9.45 9.19
C PRO A 141 8.87 -8.38 8.22
N VAL A 142 9.72 -7.96 7.28
CA VAL A 142 9.40 -6.93 6.28
C VAL A 142 8.94 -7.52 4.96
N ARG A 143 8.08 -6.78 4.27
CA ARG A 143 7.70 -7.00 2.87
C ARG A 143 8.03 -5.76 2.04
N ALA A 144 8.41 -5.98 0.79
CA ALA A 144 8.75 -4.89 -0.13
C ALA A 144 7.53 -4.50 -0.98
N THR A 145 7.47 -3.25 -1.40
CA THR A 145 6.61 -2.81 -2.51
C THR A 145 7.49 -2.48 -3.70
N VAL A 146 7.14 -2.99 -4.88
CA VAL A 146 7.85 -2.66 -6.13
C VAL A 146 6.87 -2.10 -7.16
N GLN A 147 7.29 -1.04 -7.84
CA GLN A 147 6.51 -0.34 -8.86
C GLN A 147 6.86 -0.91 -10.22
N ALA A 148 5.88 -1.31 -11.04
CA ALA A 148 6.15 -1.87 -12.36
C ALA A 148 6.62 -0.83 -13.38
N ASN A 149 6.36 0.46 -13.17
CA ASN A 149 6.62 1.51 -14.15
C ASN A 149 8.05 2.04 -14.17
N LEU A 150 8.89 1.84 -13.15
CA LEU A 150 10.25 2.38 -13.16
C LEU A 150 11.15 1.56 -14.10
N HIS A 151 12.08 2.22 -14.80
CA HIS A 151 13.00 1.51 -15.71
C HIS A 151 13.91 0.52 -14.96
N ARG A 152 14.23 0.83 -13.70
CA ARG A 152 15.04 0.00 -12.78
C ARG A 152 14.31 -1.24 -12.23
N SER A 153 12.99 -1.32 -12.38
CA SER A 153 12.18 -2.29 -11.63
C SER A 153 12.49 -3.74 -11.93
N GLU A 154 12.97 -4.05 -13.14
CA GLU A 154 13.36 -5.41 -13.50
C GLU A 154 14.49 -5.92 -12.61
N GLU A 155 15.53 -5.10 -12.39
CA GLU A 155 16.63 -5.43 -11.50
C GLU A 155 16.18 -5.51 -10.04
N ASP A 156 15.36 -4.56 -9.59
CA ASP A 156 14.87 -4.55 -8.21
C ASP A 156 13.98 -5.78 -7.90
N VAL A 157 13.16 -6.23 -8.86
CA VAL A 157 12.39 -7.48 -8.74
C VAL A 157 13.33 -8.68 -8.56
N GLU A 158 14.39 -8.78 -9.37
CA GLU A 158 15.36 -9.87 -9.25
C GLU A 158 16.11 -9.84 -7.90
N ARG A 159 16.47 -8.65 -7.41
CA ARG A 159 17.10 -8.47 -6.08
C ARG A 159 16.19 -8.96 -4.95
N LEU A 160 14.90 -8.62 -5.00
CA LEU A 160 13.91 -9.07 -4.01
C LEU A 160 13.66 -10.57 -4.10
N ILE A 161 13.62 -11.13 -5.32
CA ILE A 161 13.50 -12.56 -5.56
C ILE A 161 14.69 -13.33 -4.96
N HIS A 162 15.91 -12.88 -5.26
CA HIS A 162 17.12 -13.50 -4.76
C HIS A 162 17.19 -13.48 -3.23
N ALA A 163 16.72 -12.39 -2.62
CA ALA A 163 16.65 -12.27 -1.17
C ALA A 163 15.49 -13.06 -0.53
N GLY A 164 14.52 -13.56 -1.31
CA GLY A 164 13.32 -14.23 -0.78
C GLY A 164 12.34 -13.29 -0.08
N ILE A 165 12.40 -11.98 -0.36
CA ILE A 165 11.56 -10.99 0.32
C ILE A 165 10.16 -11.00 -0.32
N PRO A 166 9.08 -11.17 0.46
CA PRO A 166 7.73 -11.11 -0.07
C PRO A 166 7.42 -9.74 -0.71
N VAL A 167 6.74 -9.78 -1.86
CA VAL A 167 6.54 -8.59 -2.71
C VAL A 167 5.08 -8.20 -2.80
N ARG A 168 4.81 -6.91 -2.66
CA ARG A 168 3.59 -6.26 -3.15
C ARG A 168 3.92 -5.55 -4.47
N LEU A 169 3.26 -5.97 -5.54
CA LEU A 169 3.47 -5.40 -6.87
C LEU A 169 2.38 -4.37 -7.18
N VAL A 170 2.80 -3.13 -7.47
CA VAL A 170 1.94 -2.02 -7.91
C VAL A 170 2.34 -1.55 -9.30
N LYS A 171 1.46 -0.82 -10.00
CA LYS A 171 1.86 -0.17 -11.28
C LYS A 171 2.87 0.96 -11.07
N GLY A 172 2.66 1.76 -10.03
CA GLY A 172 3.39 3.01 -9.75
C GLY A 172 2.42 4.16 -9.52
N GLY A 173 2.53 4.82 -8.36
CA GLY A 173 1.58 5.86 -7.93
C GLY A 173 2.09 7.30 -8.02
N PHE A 174 3.40 7.47 -8.23
CA PHE A 174 4.08 8.76 -8.26
C PHE A 174 4.18 9.32 -9.68
N ARG A 175 4.28 10.65 -9.78
CA ARG A 175 4.41 11.37 -11.05
C ARG A 175 5.88 11.45 -11.43
N GLU A 176 6.34 10.43 -12.14
CA GLU A 176 7.72 10.30 -12.61
C GLU A 176 7.93 10.86 -14.02
N THR A 177 9.16 11.23 -14.34
CA THR A 177 9.53 11.65 -15.71
C THR A 177 9.75 10.44 -16.63
N ALA A 178 9.71 10.66 -17.95
CA ALA A 178 10.02 9.62 -18.94
C ALA A 178 11.45 9.06 -18.82
N ALA A 179 12.39 9.86 -18.29
CA ALA A 179 13.75 9.41 -18.03
C ALA A 179 13.84 8.37 -16.90
N THR A 180 12.86 8.36 -16.00
CA THR A 180 12.86 7.51 -14.80
C THR A 180 11.86 6.36 -14.90
N ALA A 181 10.75 6.57 -15.60
CA ALA A 181 9.65 5.62 -15.67
C ALA A 181 8.98 5.55 -17.05
N LEU A 182 8.47 4.37 -17.36
CA LEU A 182 7.51 4.11 -18.43
C LEU A 182 6.31 5.05 -18.27
N GLN A 183 5.89 5.67 -19.38
CA GLN A 183 4.75 6.59 -19.43
C GLN A 183 3.54 5.95 -20.12
N ASP A 184 3.79 5.01 -21.03
CA ASP A 184 2.73 4.31 -21.77
C ASP A 184 2.05 3.27 -20.86
N PRO A 185 0.73 3.39 -20.60
CA PRO A 185 -0.02 2.43 -19.82
C PRO A 185 0.10 0.97 -20.31
N ALA A 186 0.20 0.74 -21.63
CA ALA A 186 0.31 -0.60 -22.19
C ALA A 186 1.67 -1.25 -21.84
N HIS A 187 2.74 -0.45 -21.85
CA HIS A 187 4.06 -0.91 -21.42
C HIS A 187 4.11 -1.17 -19.90
N ILE A 188 3.46 -0.32 -19.10
CA ILE A 188 3.34 -0.53 -17.64
C ILE A 188 2.55 -1.82 -17.34
N ASP A 189 1.43 -2.05 -18.04
CA ASP A 189 0.62 -3.25 -17.91
C ASP A 189 1.41 -4.51 -18.27
N THR A 190 2.19 -4.45 -19.36
CA THR A 190 3.08 -5.54 -19.78
C THR A 190 4.14 -5.84 -18.73
N ALA A 191 4.81 -4.81 -18.20
CA ALA A 191 5.81 -4.95 -17.15
C ALA A 191 5.20 -5.54 -15.87
N TYR A 192 4.02 -5.06 -15.46
CA TYR A 192 3.30 -5.57 -14.29
C TYR A 192 3.03 -7.08 -14.40
N LEU A 193 2.45 -7.52 -15.52
CA LEU A 193 2.15 -8.94 -15.74
C LEU A 193 3.42 -9.80 -15.82
N ARG A 194 4.48 -9.27 -16.42
CA ARG A 194 5.80 -9.94 -16.49
C ARG A 194 6.38 -10.15 -15.09
N TYR A 195 6.43 -9.10 -14.27
CA TYR A 195 6.98 -9.18 -12.91
C TYR A 195 6.12 -10.06 -12.00
N ALA A 196 4.78 -10.01 -12.11
CA ALA A 196 3.89 -10.90 -11.37
C ALA A 196 4.21 -12.38 -11.63
N ARG A 197 4.32 -12.78 -12.91
CA ARG A 197 4.70 -14.16 -13.28
C ARG A 197 6.10 -14.51 -12.79
N ARG A 198 7.05 -13.60 -12.93
CA ARG A 198 8.45 -13.82 -12.55
C ARG A 198 8.62 -14.05 -11.05
N ILE A 199 7.96 -13.24 -10.21
CA ILE A 199 7.99 -13.36 -8.74
C ILE A 199 7.33 -14.68 -8.31
N ALA A 200 6.15 -14.97 -8.85
CA ALA A 200 5.44 -16.20 -8.50
C ALA A 200 6.19 -17.47 -8.94
N ALA A 201 6.80 -17.47 -10.14
CA ALA A 201 7.61 -18.58 -10.62
C ALA A 201 8.85 -18.84 -9.75
N ALA A 202 9.36 -17.83 -9.04
CA ALA A 202 10.42 -18.00 -8.05
C ALA A 202 9.94 -18.54 -6.69
N GLY A 203 8.63 -18.74 -6.50
CA GLY A 203 8.05 -19.15 -5.21
C GLY A 203 8.06 -18.06 -4.14
N VAL A 204 8.30 -16.80 -4.50
CA VAL A 204 8.30 -15.67 -3.57
C VAL A 204 6.85 -15.20 -3.34
N PRO A 205 6.39 -15.01 -2.08
CA PRO A 205 5.01 -14.63 -1.84
C PRO A 205 4.67 -13.27 -2.44
N LEU A 206 3.66 -13.25 -3.32
CA LEU A 206 3.24 -12.09 -4.10
C LEU A 206 1.88 -11.56 -3.62
N THR A 207 1.71 -10.25 -3.63
CA THR A 207 0.41 -9.57 -3.58
C THR A 207 0.24 -8.70 -4.84
N LEU A 208 -0.88 -8.87 -5.55
CA LEU A 208 -1.24 -8.07 -6.71
C LEU A 208 -2.01 -6.82 -6.26
N ALA A 209 -1.31 -5.70 -6.06
CA ALA A 209 -1.94 -4.46 -5.61
C ALA A 209 -2.41 -3.61 -6.81
N THR A 210 -3.68 -3.75 -7.19
CA THR A 210 -4.26 -3.09 -8.37
C THR A 210 -5.79 -3.06 -8.31
N HIS A 211 -6.38 -2.00 -8.89
CA HIS A 211 -7.83 -1.92 -9.15
C HIS A 211 -8.17 -2.25 -10.61
N ASP A 212 -7.16 -2.42 -11.47
CA ASP A 212 -7.37 -2.74 -12.87
C ASP A 212 -7.76 -4.20 -13.02
N ALA A 213 -9.02 -4.44 -13.38
CA ALA A 213 -9.57 -5.77 -13.56
C ALA A 213 -8.78 -6.62 -14.55
N ARG A 214 -8.22 -6.00 -15.59
CA ARG A 214 -7.45 -6.71 -16.62
C ARG A 214 -6.21 -7.36 -16.03
N MET A 215 -5.57 -6.73 -15.04
CA MET A 215 -4.33 -7.23 -14.44
C MET A 215 -4.55 -8.50 -13.63
N TRP A 216 -5.54 -8.51 -12.73
CA TRP A 216 -5.82 -9.72 -11.94
C TRP A 216 -6.55 -10.79 -12.75
N ARG A 217 -7.42 -10.44 -13.72
CA ARG A 217 -8.04 -11.44 -14.63
C ARG A 217 -7.01 -12.20 -15.46
N GLN A 218 -5.96 -11.52 -15.91
CA GLN A 218 -4.87 -12.16 -16.67
C GLN A 218 -3.87 -12.92 -15.77
N SER A 219 -3.73 -12.52 -14.50
CA SER A 219 -2.76 -13.13 -13.58
C SER A 219 -3.31 -14.36 -12.86
N LEU A 220 -4.52 -14.29 -12.31
CA LEU A 220 -5.08 -15.31 -11.42
C LEU A 220 -5.24 -16.71 -12.03
N PRO A 221 -5.51 -16.91 -13.34
CA PRO A 221 -5.56 -18.24 -13.92
C PRO A 221 -4.26 -19.04 -13.76
N ALA A 222 -3.11 -18.35 -13.81
CA ALA A 222 -1.80 -18.96 -13.59
C ALA A 222 -1.30 -18.84 -12.15
N LEU A 223 -1.80 -17.84 -11.41
CA LEU A 223 -1.33 -17.46 -10.08
C LEU A 223 -2.43 -17.64 -9.01
N SER A 224 -3.15 -18.77 -9.07
CA SER A 224 -4.27 -19.05 -8.16
C SER A 224 -3.86 -18.92 -6.69
N GLY A 225 -4.75 -18.36 -5.86
CA GLY A 225 -4.49 -18.10 -4.44
C GLY A 225 -3.65 -16.85 -4.14
N THR A 226 -3.12 -16.17 -5.17
CA THR A 226 -2.42 -14.89 -4.96
C THR A 226 -3.40 -13.81 -4.49
N PRO A 227 -3.14 -13.12 -3.36
CA PRO A 227 -4.02 -12.06 -2.90
C PRO A 227 -4.04 -10.86 -3.85
N VAL A 228 -5.23 -10.29 -4.05
CA VAL A 228 -5.41 -8.98 -4.68
C VAL A 228 -5.58 -7.93 -3.59
N GLU A 229 -4.75 -6.88 -3.63
CA GLU A 229 -4.84 -5.75 -2.70
C GLU A 229 -5.43 -4.51 -3.37
N MET A 230 -6.42 -3.90 -2.73
CA MET A 230 -7.13 -2.72 -3.21
C MET A 230 -7.16 -1.65 -2.13
N LEU A 231 -7.36 -0.39 -2.51
CA LEU A 231 -7.54 0.71 -1.56
C LEU A 231 -8.96 0.68 -0.99
N LEU A 232 -9.09 0.92 0.32
CA LEU A 232 -10.40 1.09 0.95
C LEU A 232 -11.21 2.17 0.23
N GLY A 233 -12.48 1.86 -0.06
CA GLY A 233 -13.43 2.78 -0.70
C GLY A 233 -13.27 2.94 -2.21
N VAL A 234 -12.23 2.39 -2.84
CA VAL A 234 -12.04 2.45 -4.31
C VAL A 234 -12.60 1.18 -4.94
N LEU A 235 -13.62 1.33 -5.78
CA LEU A 235 -14.35 0.20 -6.40
C LEU A 235 -14.73 -0.91 -5.40
N PRO A 236 -15.43 -0.59 -4.28
CA PRO A 236 -15.71 -1.57 -3.23
C PRO A 236 -16.59 -2.75 -3.69
N GLY A 237 -17.32 -2.60 -4.80
CA GLY A 237 -18.03 -3.70 -5.46
C GLY A 237 -17.09 -4.77 -6.03
N GLU A 238 -15.95 -4.36 -6.61
CA GLU A 238 -14.95 -5.29 -7.15
C GLU A 238 -14.30 -6.14 -6.05
N ALA A 239 -13.95 -5.52 -4.92
CA ALA A 239 -13.39 -6.25 -3.78
C ALA A 239 -14.35 -7.35 -3.29
N ARG A 240 -15.65 -7.04 -3.21
CA ARG A 240 -16.69 -8.02 -2.85
C ARG A 240 -16.85 -9.11 -3.91
N ARG A 241 -16.87 -8.74 -5.20
CA ARG A 241 -16.95 -9.70 -6.32
C ARG A 241 -15.77 -10.68 -6.31
N LEU A 242 -14.54 -10.17 -6.15
CA LEU A 242 -13.34 -10.99 -6.03
C LEU A 242 -13.43 -11.96 -4.85
N ARG A 243 -13.85 -11.46 -3.69
CA ARG A 243 -13.98 -12.30 -2.50
C ARG A 243 -15.05 -13.38 -2.67
N ALA A 244 -16.19 -13.05 -3.25
CA ALA A 244 -17.26 -14.00 -3.56
C ALA A 244 -16.82 -15.08 -4.57
N ALA A 245 -15.92 -14.72 -5.49
CA ALA A 245 -15.27 -15.65 -6.41
C ALA A 245 -14.13 -16.49 -5.77
N GLY A 246 -13.94 -16.42 -4.45
CA GLY A 246 -12.94 -17.19 -3.72
C GLY A 246 -11.51 -16.61 -3.77
N VAL A 247 -11.30 -15.46 -4.44
CA VAL A 247 -9.99 -14.80 -4.48
C VAL A 247 -9.67 -14.21 -3.10
N PRO A 248 -8.45 -14.40 -2.56
CA PRO A 248 -8.03 -13.71 -1.35
C PRO A 248 -7.94 -12.20 -1.61
N VAL A 249 -8.62 -11.41 -0.78
CA VAL A 249 -8.65 -9.95 -0.91
C VAL A 249 -8.05 -9.31 0.33
N ARG A 250 -7.23 -8.28 0.12
CA ARG A 250 -6.70 -7.40 1.15
C ARG A 250 -7.09 -5.96 0.83
N LEU A 251 -7.52 -5.20 1.83
CA LEU A 251 -7.71 -3.76 1.66
C LEU A 251 -6.62 -2.97 2.38
N TYR A 252 -6.04 -1.97 1.70
CA TYR A 252 -5.25 -0.93 2.33
C TYR A 252 -6.19 0.04 3.05
N VAL A 253 -6.02 0.14 4.36
CA VAL A 253 -6.91 0.85 5.30
C VAL A 253 -6.15 2.02 5.91
N PRO A 254 -6.20 3.21 5.28
CA PRO A 254 -5.55 4.40 5.81
C PRO A 254 -6.35 4.99 6.97
N PHE A 255 -5.64 5.51 7.96
CA PHE A 255 -6.20 6.28 9.06
C PHE A 255 -5.20 7.32 9.54
N GLY A 256 -5.66 8.40 10.16
CA GLY A 256 -4.77 9.38 10.78
C GLY A 256 -5.26 10.81 10.61
N THR A 257 -4.56 11.73 11.27
CA THR A 257 -4.91 13.16 11.24
C THR A 257 -4.43 13.85 9.97
N ASP A 258 -3.38 13.33 9.32
CA ASP A 258 -2.83 13.88 8.07
C ASP A 258 -3.54 13.33 6.82
N TRP A 259 -4.88 13.37 6.82
CA TRP A 259 -5.70 12.69 5.82
C TRP A 259 -5.95 13.50 4.55
N GLN A 260 -5.80 14.83 4.61
CA GLN A 260 -6.26 15.74 3.56
C GLN A 260 -5.59 15.45 2.20
N GLY A 261 -4.27 15.26 2.19
CA GLY A 261 -3.52 14.97 0.96
C GLY A 261 -3.95 13.64 0.33
N TYR A 262 -4.13 12.60 1.15
CA TYR A 262 -4.59 11.28 0.68
C TYR A 262 -6.01 11.36 0.10
N VAL A 263 -6.94 11.98 0.82
CA VAL A 263 -8.34 12.10 0.38
C VAL A 263 -8.45 12.97 -0.88
N ALA A 264 -7.76 14.11 -0.94
CA ALA A 264 -7.72 14.96 -2.13
C ALA A 264 -7.25 14.18 -3.36
N LYS A 265 -6.22 13.34 -3.21
CA LYS A 265 -5.77 12.47 -4.30
C LYS A 265 -6.85 11.46 -4.71
N ARG A 266 -7.52 10.79 -3.77
CA ARG A 266 -8.57 9.81 -4.08
C ARG A 266 -9.77 10.43 -4.77
N VAL A 267 -10.21 11.61 -4.32
CA VAL A 267 -11.28 12.37 -4.98
C VAL A 267 -10.86 12.76 -6.39
N SER A 268 -9.64 13.27 -6.57
CA SER A 268 -9.09 13.58 -7.91
C SER A 268 -9.08 12.37 -8.83
N ASP A 269 -8.60 11.23 -8.33
CA ASP A 269 -8.49 10.00 -9.12
C ASP A 269 -9.90 9.52 -9.53
N ALA A 270 -10.89 9.62 -8.64
CA ALA A 270 -12.29 9.26 -8.91
C ALA A 270 -12.97 10.21 -9.91
N GLU A 271 -12.74 11.53 -9.78
CA GLU A 271 -13.22 12.54 -10.72
C GLU A 271 -12.66 12.28 -12.13
N ALA A 272 -11.35 12.01 -12.24
CA ALA A 272 -10.70 11.71 -13.51
C ALA A 272 -11.21 10.41 -14.16
N ALA A 273 -11.62 9.43 -13.36
CA ALA A 273 -12.21 8.18 -13.83
C ALA A 273 -13.72 8.28 -14.14
N GLY A 274 -14.35 9.45 -13.93
CA GLY A 274 -15.79 9.63 -14.14
C GLY A 274 -16.67 8.95 -13.09
N VAL A 275 -16.12 8.68 -11.90
CA VAL A 275 -16.78 7.93 -10.80
C VAL A 275 -17.31 8.88 -9.71
N CYS A 276 -17.42 10.19 -9.98
CA CYS A 276 -17.78 11.16 -8.97
C CYS A 276 -19.30 11.18 -8.73
N GLY A 277 -19.74 10.66 -7.59
CA GLY A 277 -21.12 10.79 -7.11
C GLY A 277 -21.56 9.65 -6.20
N HIS A 278 -21.82 9.97 -4.93
CA HIS A 278 -22.70 9.28 -3.98
C HIS A 278 -23.09 7.82 -4.32
N ALA A 279 -22.48 6.83 -3.64
CA ALA A 279 -23.02 5.49 -3.39
C ALA A 279 -23.91 4.82 -4.47
N ALA A 280 -23.66 5.06 -5.75
CA ALA A 280 -24.42 4.47 -6.85
C ALA A 280 -23.64 3.26 -7.38
N THR A 281 -24.03 2.10 -6.87
CA THR A 281 -24.08 0.80 -7.58
C THR A 281 -23.34 0.73 -8.92
N TYR A 282 -22.18 0.05 -8.90
CA TYR A 282 -21.52 -0.53 -10.10
C TYR A 282 -22.26 -1.77 -10.65
N GLU A 283 -23.58 -1.87 -10.44
CA GLU A 283 -24.41 -2.99 -10.90
C GLU A 283 -24.91 -2.84 -12.35
N GLU A 284 -24.71 -1.70 -13.02
CA GLU A 284 -25.30 -1.46 -14.35
C GLU A 284 -24.29 -1.22 -15.49
N ARG A 285 -23.11 -1.84 -15.45
CA ARG A 285 -22.34 -2.02 -16.71
C ARG A 285 -21.97 -3.49 -16.87
N GLY A 286 -22.99 -4.25 -17.25
CA GLY A 286 -22.79 -5.51 -17.96
C GLY A 286 -22.49 -5.19 -19.42
N GLU A 287 -21.21 -5.21 -19.77
CA GLU A 287 -20.68 -5.58 -21.09
C GLU A 287 -19.41 -6.41 -20.86
#